data_AF-A0A1E3Q4Q2-F1
#
_entry.id   AF-A0A1E3Q4Q2-F1
#
_cell.length_a   1.000
_cell.length_b   1.000
_cell.length_c   1.000
_cell.angle_alpha   90.00
_cell.angle_beta   90.00
_cell.angle_gamma   90.00
#
_symmetry.space_group_name_H-M   'P 1'
#
loop_
_entity.id
_entity.type
_entity.pdbx_description
1 polymer ?
#
loop_
_entity_poly.entity_id
_entity_poly.type
_entity_poly.pdbx_seq_one_letter_code
_entity_poly.pdbx_strand_id
1 'polypeptide(L)'
;VLTLLYVGVLYIHPRSRPSATVSRNDDDVIKTRAAAIIFSSVLSGALTAWLLSNDGSISPEHALKSLRIWPIPPAMELFRSSLLITGILFIGPLVEKVVFSRGWKYLRADIEIALTGWIGCRNYIIGPLTEEFVFRVCIVSIELASGMSPLKAIFLSPLYFGTAHVHHAYEVCLVQPDALMFALLSSLFQFAFTTIFGWYATFLFLRTGSFWQPFIAHAFCNIMGVPKFGAKLDGPRWYMHAYNLLLVSGTIAFGALLFPLTKTPNAI
;
A
#
# COMPACT_ATOMS: atom_id res chain seq x y z
N VAL A 1 -5.75 -16.04 8.88
CA VAL A 1 -4.69 -16.09 9.92
C VAL A 1 -3.66 -14.98 9.73
N LEU A 2 -3.00 -14.87 8.58
CA LEU A 2 -1.93 -13.87 8.36
C LEU A 2 -2.38 -12.42 8.63
N THR A 3 -3.57 -12.01 8.17
CA THR A 3 -4.15 -10.69 8.49
C THR A 3 -4.28 -10.44 9.99
N LEU A 4 -4.72 -11.45 10.75
CA LEU A 4 -4.89 -11.34 12.20
C LEU A 4 -3.53 -11.28 12.92
N LEU A 5 -2.53 -12.01 12.45
CA LEU A 5 -1.16 -11.89 12.96
C LEU A 5 -0.59 -10.49 12.70
N TYR A 6 -0.82 -9.96 11.51
CA TYR A 6 -0.34 -8.63 11.11
C TYR A 6 -0.94 -7.52 11.95
N VAL A 7 -2.26 -7.53 12.17
CA VAL A 7 -2.95 -6.51 12.97
C VAL A 7 -2.79 -6.78 14.46
N GLY A 8 -2.95 -8.03 14.89
CA GLY A 8 -2.97 -8.44 16.30
C GLY A 8 -1.66 -8.15 17.01
N VAL A 9 -0.52 -8.21 16.32
CA VAL A 9 0.80 -7.92 16.92
C VAL A 9 0.88 -6.50 17.50
N LEU A 10 0.11 -5.55 16.96
CA LEU A 10 0.04 -4.18 17.45
C LEU A 10 -0.57 -4.08 18.86
N TYR A 11 -1.36 -5.08 19.28
CA TYR A 11 -2.11 -5.08 20.53
C TYR A 11 -1.45 -5.88 21.66
N ILE A 12 -0.33 -6.56 21.37
CA ILE A 12 0.38 -7.43 22.32
C ILE A 12 1.21 -6.59 23.29
N HIS A 13 2.04 -5.68 22.80
CA HIS A 13 2.95 -4.91 23.65
C HIS A 13 2.29 -3.60 24.13
N PRO A 14 2.41 -3.22 25.42
CA PRO A 14 1.78 -2.00 25.94
C PRO A 14 2.15 -0.73 25.19
N ARG A 15 3.41 -0.61 24.74
CA ARG A 15 3.89 0.56 23.95
C ARG A 15 3.41 0.57 22.49
N SER A 16 3.02 -0.57 21.92
CA SER A 16 2.48 -0.60 20.56
C SER A 16 0.98 -0.40 20.53
N ARG A 17 0.28 -0.79 21.61
CA ARG A 17 -1.18 -0.74 21.71
C ARG A 17 -1.68 0.70 21.53
N PRO A 18 -2.77 0.92 20.76
CA PRO A 18 -3.41 2.23 20.68
C PRO A 18 -3.83 2.73 22.07
N SER A 19 -3.59 4.01 22.32
CA SER A 19 -3.91 4.69 23.58
C SER A 19 -4.56 6.04 23.30
N ALA A 20 -5.43 6.48 24.21
CA ALA A 20 -6.00 7.84 24.17
C ALA A 20 -4.97 8.92 24.56
N THR A 21 -3.96 8.56 25.36
CA THR A 21 -3.01 9.51 25.96
C THR A 21 -1.68 9.61 25.22
N VAL A 22 -1.30 8.57 24.46
CA VAL A 22 -0.03 8.53 23.73
C VAL A 22 -0.32 8.59 22.25
N SER A 23 0.28 9.59 21.58
CA SER A 23 0.12 9.77 20.14
C SER A 23 0.71 8.60 19.37
N ARG A 24 -0.02 8.14 18.34
CA ARG A 24 0.50 7.15 17.37
C ARG A 24 1.71 7.63 16.56
N ASN A 25 1.97 8.94 16.57
CA ASN A 25 3.09 9.57 15.88
C ASN A 25 4.30 9.80 16.80
N ASP A 26 4.24 9.34 18.05
CA ASP A 26 5.39 9.29 18.93
C ASP A 26 6.45 8.31 18.38
N ASP A 27 7.72 8.72 18.40
CA ASP A 27 8.83 7.96 17.82
C ASP A 27 8.98 6.57 18.43
N ASP A 28 8.78 6.43 19.75
CA ASP A 28 8.94 5.15 20.44
C ASP A 28 7.77 4.20 20.14
N VAL A 29 6.56 4.75 19.97
CA VAL A 29 5.41 4.00 19.48
C VAL A 29 5.67 3.52 18.05
N ILE A 30 6.17 4.39 17.16
CA ILE A 30 6.47 4.04 15.77
C ILE A 30 7.51 2.92 15.70
N LYS A 31 8.64 3.05 16.41
CA LYS A 31 9.71 2.05 16.44
C LYS A 31 9.19 0.71 16.96
N THR A 32 8.42 0.73 18.05
CA THR A 32 7.86 -0.50 18.64
C THR A 32 6.88 -1.19 17.68
N ARG A 33 5.95 -0.43 17.09
CA ARG A 33 5.00 -0.96 16.09
C ARG A 33 5.71 -1.49 14.85
N ALA A 34 6.73 -0.78 14.36
CA ALA A 34 7.53 -1.20 13.22
C ALA A 34 8.25 -2.53 13.50
N ALA A 35 8.93 -2.67 14.65
CA ALA A 35 9.59 -3.92 15.03
C ALA A 35 8.60 -5.09 15.13
N ALA A 36 7.45 -4.86 15.76
CA ALA A 36 6.37 -5.84 15.89
C ALA A 36 5.82 -6.30 14.53
N ILE A 37 5.51 -5.35 13.64
CA ILE A 37 5.01 -5.64 12.28
C ILE A 37 6.07 -6.36 11.45
N ILE A 38 7.34 -5.94 11.50
CA ILE A 38 8.43 -6.61 10.78
C ILE A 38 8.57 -8.06 11.25
N PHE A 39 8.58 -8.30 12.55
CA PHE A 39 8.61 -9.66 13.11
C PHE A 39 7.42 -10.50 12.64
N SER A 40 6.19 -9.96 12.70
CA SER A 40 4.99 -10.63 12.23
C SER A 40 5.03 -10.93 10.71
N SER A 41 5.63 -10.03 9.93
CA SER A 41 5.82 -10.18 8.49
C SER A 41 6.81 -11.31 8.18
N VAL A 42 7.96 -11.36 8.86
CA VAL A 42 8.94 -12.44 8.73
C VAL A 42 8.31 -13.79 9.09
N LEU A 43 7.55 -13.85 10.19
CA LEU A 43 6.82 -15.05 10.59
C LEU A 43 5.79 -15.48 9.54
N SER A 44 5.06 -14.52 8.95
CA SER A 44 4.10 -14.78 7.87
C SER A 44 4.79 -15.35 6.63
N GLY A 45 5.97 -14.83 6.28
CA GLY A 45 6.81 -15.35 5.19
C GLY A 45 7.30 -16.77 5.46
N ALA A 46 7.81 -17.03 6.67
CA ALA A 46 8.26 -18.36 7.07
C ALA A 46 7.12 -19.39 7.05
N LEU A 47 5.94 -19.02 7.59
CA LEU A 47 4.75 -19.87 7.56
C LEU A 47 4.30 -20.14 6.12
N THR A 48 4.34 -19.13 5.25
CA THR A 48 4.01 -19.29 3.83
C THR A 48 4.97 -20.24 3.14
N ALA A 49 6.28 -20.06 3.32
CA ALA A 49 7.28 -20.94 2.72
C ALA A 49 7.14 -22.38 3.22
N TRP A 50 6.86 -22.57 4.51
CA TRP A 50 6.57 -23.88 5.08
C TRP A 50 5.32 -24.51 4.45
N LEU A 51 4.19 -23.79 4.40
CA LEU A 51 2.95 -24.29 3.77
C LEU A 51 3.14 -24.69 2.30
N LEU A 52 3.87 -23.88 1.53
CA LEU A 52 4.12 -24.15 0.11
C LEU A 52 5.08 -25.31 -0.16
N SER A 53 5.91 -25.67 0.82
CA SER A 53 6.87 -26.79 0.70
C SER A 53 6.36 -28.10 1.31
N ASN A 54 5.39 -28.03 2.22
CA ASN A 54 4.94 -29.19 3.00
C ASN A 54 4.17 -30.24 2.17
N ASP A 55 3.57 -29.87 1.04
CA ASP A 55 2.93 -30.83 0.11
C ASP A 55 3.96 -31.61 -0.75
N GLY A 56 5.27 -31.36 -0.59
CA GLY A 56 6.34 -32.04 -1.33
C GLY A 56 6.41 -31.70 -2.82
N SER A 57 5.50 -30.85 -3.30
CA SER A 57 5.35 -30.47 -4.71
C SER A 57 6.34 -29.38 -5.16
N ILE A 58 6.91 -28.62 -4.23
CA ILE A 58 7.79 -27.47 -4.51
C ILE A 58 9.03 -27.54 -3.63
N SER A 59 10.22 -27.53 -4.22
CA SER A 59 11.46 -27.48 -3.43
C SER A 59 11.60 -26.14 -2.70
N PRO A 60 12.31 -26.07 -1.55
CA PRO A 60 12.48 -24.83 -0.79
C PRO A 60 13.03 -23.65 -1.62
N GLU A 61 13.91 -23.91 -2.58
CA GLU A 61 14.42 -22.90 -3.51
C GLU A 61 13.32 -22.35 -4.43
N HIS A 62 12.44 -23.21 -4.93
CA HIS A 62 11.30 -22.80 -5.73
C HIS A 62 10.23 -22.09 -4.88
N ALA A 63 10.08 -22.45 -3.60
CA ALA A 63 9.22 -21.73 -2.66
C ALA A 63 9.75 -20.31 -2.40
N LEU A 64 11.07 -20.14 -2.22
CA LEU A 64 11.70 -18.82 -2.09
C LEU A 64 11.58 -17.98 -3.37
N LYS A 65 11.77 -18.60 -4.56
CA LYS A 65 11.51 -17.92 -5.85
C LYS A 65 10.03 -17.56 -6.03
N SER A 66 9.12 -18.33 -5.45
CA SER A 66 7.68 -18.03 -5.45
C SER A 66 7.32 -16.80 -4.62
N LEU A 67 8.22 -16.34 -3.74
CA LEU A 67 8.04 -15.08 -3.02
C LEU A 67 8.26 -13.83 -3.91
N ARG A 68 8.83 -14.00 -5.12
CA ARG A 68 8.96 -12.94 -6.14
C ARG A 68 9.66 -11.65 -5.68
N ILE A 69 10.47 -11.72 -4.64
CA ILE A 69 11.34 -10.62 -4.18
C ILE A 69 12.59 -10.50 -5.07
N TRP A 70 13.05 -11.61 -5.64
CA TRP A 70 14.24 -11.70 -6.48
C TRP A 70 13.93 -12.38 -7.83
N PRO A 71 14.53 -11.93 -8.95
CA PRO A 71 15.45 -10.79 -9.07
C PRO A 71 14.74 -9.44 -8.96
N ILE A 72 15.51 -8.40 -8.60
CA ILE A 72 15.04 -7.01 -8.66
C ILE A 72 14.87 -6.63 -10.15
N PRO A 73 13.68 -6.17 -10.60
CA PRO A 73 13.45 -5.78 -11.98
C PRO A 73 14.35 -4.60 -12.40
N PRO A 74 14.68 -4.47 -13.70
CA PRO A 74 15.41 -3.30 -14.21
C PRO A 74 14.72 -1.98 -13.86
N ALA A 75 15.49 -0.93 -13.62
CA ALA A 75 14.98 0.38 -13.22
C ALA A 75 13.90 0.93 -14.17
N MET A 76 14.05 0.71 -15.48
CA MET A 76 13.07 1.14 -16.47
C MET A 76 11.72 0.38 -16.37
N GLU A 77 11.75 -0.89 -15.98
CA GLU A 77 10.52 -1.65 -15.73
C GLU A 77 9.82 -1.15 -14.46
N LEU A 78 10.56 -0.89 -13.39
CA LEU A 78 10.01 -0.32 -12.15
C LEU A 78 9.42 1.08 -12.41
N PHE A 79 10.13 1.91 -13.17
CA PHE A 79 9.64 3.23 -13.54
C PHE A 79 8.34 3.13 -14.33
N ARG A 80 8.32 2.34 -15.42
CA ARG A 80 7.16 2.26 -16.31
C ARG A 80 5.95 1.59 -15.65
N SER A 81 6.15 0.42 -15.05
CA SER A 81 5.08 -0.44 -14.53
C SER A 81 4.60 -0.02 -13.14
N SER A 82 5.27 0.92 -12.47
CA SER A 82 4.86 1.42 -11.16
C SER A 82 4.73 2.93 -11.13
N LEU A 83 5.83 3.67 -11.31
CA LEU A 83 5.83 5.12 -11.11
C LEU A 83 5.07 5.87 -12.20
N LEU A 84 5.30 5.54 -13.48
CA LEU A 84 4.67 6.22 -14.60
C LEU A 84 3.17 5.95 -14.63
N ILE A 85 2.76 4.68 -14.58
CA ILE A 85 1.33 4.32 -14.64
C ILE A 85 0.57 4.83 -13.39
N THR A 86 1.15 4.75 -12.20
CA THR A 86 0.53 5.33 -10.99
C THR A 86 0.55 6.86 -11.04
N GLY A 87 1.62 7.47 -11.57
CA GLY A 87 1.72 8.91 -11.77
C GLY A 87 0.68 9.45 -12.76
N ILE A 88 0.35 8.70 -13.81
CA ILE A 88 -0.75 9.02 -14.75
C ILE A 88 -2.09 9.02 -14.01
N LEU A 89 -2.35 8.01 -13.18
CA LEU A 89 -3.56 7.94 -12.36
C LEU A 89 -3.66 9.14 -11.39
N PHE A 90 -2.52 9.56 -10.83
CA PHE A 90 -2.40 10.66 -9.85
C PHE A 90 -1.97 11.99 -10.48
N ILE A 91 -2.15 12.19 -11.79
CA ILE A 91 -1.62 13.38 -12.47
C ILE A 91 -2.19 14.70 -11.92
N GLY A 92 -3.46 14.70 -11.47
CA GLY A 92 -4.06 15.84 -10.76
C GLY A 92 -3.31 16.19 -9.48
N PRO A 93 -3.26 15.29 -8.46
CA PRO A 93 -2.46 15.47 -7.25
C PRO A 93 -0.99 15.83 -7.50
N LEU A 94 -0.38 15.25 -8.53
CA LEU A 94 1.02 15.53 -8.89
C LEU A 94 1.19 16.98 -9.37
N VAL A 95 0.34 17.44 -10.29
CA VAL A 95 0.35 18.82 -10.79
C VAL A 95 0.00 19.81 -9.68
N GLU A 96 -0.97 19.49 -8.82
CA GLU A 96 -1.29 20.31 -7.65
C GLU A 96 -0.05 20.50 -6.77
N LYS A 97 0.57 19.40 -6.32
CA LYS A 97 1.70 19.42 -5.40
C LYS A 97 2.93 20.11 -6.01
N VAL A 98 3.28 19.76 -7.25
CA VAL A 98 4.51 20.24 -7.88
C VAL A 98 4.33 21.64 -8.47
N VAL A 99 3.27 21.86 -9.24
CA VAL A 99 3.09 23.09 -10.04
C VAL A 99 2.30 24.13 -9.26
N PHE A 100 1.07 23.82 -8.84
CA PHE A 100 0.17 24.81 -8.22
C PHE A 100 0.73 25.30 -6.88
N SER A 101 1.21 24.38 -6.04
CA SER A 101 1.83 24.67 -4.75
C SER A 101 3.33 24.97 -4.84
N ARG A 102 3.91 24.95 -6.05
CA ARG A 102 5.35 25.15 -6.30
C ARG A 102 6.25 24.21 -5.47
N GLY A 103 5.77 22.99 -5.19
CA GLY A 103 6.49 22.01 -4.36
C GLY A 103 7.87 21.62 -4.88
N TRP A 104 8.15 21.82 -6.17
CA TRP A 104 9.49 21.60 -6.74
C TRP A 104 10.59 22.40 -6.03
N LYS A 105 10.27 23.56 -5.43
CA LYS A 105 11.22 24.38 -4.68
C LYS A 105 11.67 23.75 -3.37
N TYR A 106 10.83 22.89 -2.79
CA TYR A 106 11.03 22.28 -1.48
C TYR A 106 11.31 20.78 -1.56
N LEU A 107 11.39 20.22 -2.77
CA LEU A 107 11.49 18.78 -3.01
C LEU A 107 12.62 18.11 -2.21
N ARG A 108 13.80 18.74 -2.15
CA ARG A 108 14.93 18.20 -1.40
C ARG A 108 14.62 18.11 0.10
N ALA A 109 14.05 19.16 0.67
CA ALA A 109 13.69 19.19 2.09
C ALA A 109 12.56 18.21 2.39
N ASP A 110 11.55 18.12 1.53
CA ASP A 110 10.44 17.16 1.67
C ASP A 110 10.95 15.71 1.65
N ILE A 111 11.89 15.39 0.74
CA ILE A 111 12.53 14.07 0.68
C ILE A 111 13.36 13.81 1.93
N GLU A 112 14.15 14.79 2.38
CA GLU A 112 14.97 14.66 3.58
C GLU A 112 14.10 14.38 4.81
N ILE A 113 13.03 15.15 5.02
CA ILE A 113 12.07 14.92 6.12
C ILE A 113 11.39 13.55 5.99
N ALA A 114 11.00 13.17 4.77
CA ALA A 114 10.35 11.89 4.49
C ALA A 114 11.26 10.68 4.77
N LEU A 115 12.58 10.82 4.61
CA LEU A 115 13.53 9.71 4.75
C LEU A 115 14.26 9.70 6.10
N THR A 116 14.36 10.84 6.79
CA THR A 116 15.10 10.94 8.07
C THR A 116 14.19 10.75 9.29
N GLY A 117 12.91 11.12 9.20
CA GLY A 117 11.97 11.00 10.32
C GLY A 117 11.30 9.62 10.39
N TRP A 118 11.01 9.14 11.60
CA TRP A 118 10.31 7.87 11.83
C TRP A 118 8.91 7.84 11.23
N ILE A 119 8.20 8.98 11.21
CA ILE A 119 6.89 9.10 10.57
C ILE A 119 6.98 8.84 9.06
N GLY A 120 7.97 9.45 8.40
CA GLY A 120 8.20 9.28 6.96
C GLY A 120 8.64 7.86 6.63
N CYS A 121 9.61 7.33 7.37
CA CYS A 121 10.07 5.94 7.24
C CYS A 121 8.93 4.93 7.41
N ARG A 122 8.05 5.11 8.42
CA ARG A 122 6.84 4.31 8.61
C ARG A 122 5.91 4.39 7.40
N ASN A 123 5.60 5.60 6.93
CA ASN A 123 4.59 5.82 5.89
C ASN A 123 5.04 5.40 4.49
N TYR A 124 6.33 5.54 4.16
CA TYR A 124 6.83 5.41 2.80
C TYR A 124 7.71 4.18 2.57
N ILE A 125 8.21 3.56 3.64
CA ILE A 125 9.10 2.39 3.55
C ILE A 125 8.51 1.23 4.32
N ILE A 126 8.44 1.30 5.66
CA ILE A 126 8.13 0.15 6.50
C ILE A 126 6.70 -0.34 6.27
N GLY A 127 5.71 0.55 6.32
CA GLY A 127 4.30 0.21 6.07
C GLY A 127 4.12 -0.43 4.69
N PRO A 128 4.42 0.28 3.59
CA PRO A 128 4.31 -0.30 2.24
C PRO A 128 5.07 -1.63 2.06
N LEU A 129 6.29 -1.74 2.59
CA LEU A 129 7.10 -2.96 2.45
C LEU A 129 6.43 -4.15 3.13
N THR A 130 6.02 -3.97 4.38
CA THR A 130 5.45 -5.06 5.20
C THR A 130 4.03 -5.41 4.78
N GLU A 131 3.23 -4.42 4.38
CA GLU A 131 1.88 -4.63 3.84
C GLU A 131 1.93 -5.37 2.49
N GLU A 132 2.73 -4.92 1.53
CA GLU A 132 2.84 -5.62 0.25
C GLU A 132 3.42 -7.02 0.42
N PHE A 133 4.35 -7.22 1.35
CA PHE A 133 4.92 -8.53 1.62
C PHE A 133 3.87 -9.50 2.20
N VAL A 134 3.11 -9.09 3.21
CA VAL A 134 2.11 -9.98 3.82
C VAL A 134 0.92 -10.19 2.88
N PHE A 135 0.37 -9.13 2.30
CA PHE A 135 -0.88 -9.24 1.56
C PHE A 135 -0.69 -9.75 0.12
N ARG A 136 0.45 -9.49 -0.54
CA ARG A 136 0.68 -9.93 -1.93
C ARG A 136 1.62 -11.11 -1.95
N VAL A 137 2.79 -11.00 -1.34
CA VAL A 137 3.76 -12.10 -1.37
C VAL A 137 3.25 -13.31 -0.58
N CYS A 138 2.70 -13.14 0.62
CA CYS A 138 2.25 -14.28 1.43
C CYS A 138 0.84 -14.76 1.05
N ILE A 139 -0.18 -13.90 1.25
CA ILE A 139 -1.59 -14.30 1.09
C ILE A 139 -1.90 -14.71 -0.35
N VAL A 140 -1.57 -13.89 -1.36
CA VAL A 140 -1.89 -14.23 -2.76
C VAL A 140 -1.14 -15.49 -3.23
N SER A 141 0.10 -15.71 -2.80
CA SER A 141 0.83 -16.94 -3.16
C SER A 141 0.15 -18.20 -2.61
N ILE A 142 -0.35 -18.15 -1.36
CA ILE A 142 -1.12 -19.26 -0.77
C ILE A 142 -2.43 -19.48 -1.55
N GLU A 143 -3.15 -18.40 -1.89
CA GLU A 143 -4.40 -18.50 -2.65
C GLU A 143 -4.17 -19.13 -4.02
N LEU A 144 -3.15 -18.70 -4.76
CA LEU A 144 -2.80 -19.27 -6.05
C LEU A 144 -2.41 -20.75 -5.92
N ALA A 145 -1.61 -21.10 -4.92
CA ALA A 145 -1.22 -22.48 -4.64
C ALA A 145 -2.43 -23.37 -4.28
N SER A 146 -3.46 -22.80 -3.67
CA SER A 146 -4.73 -23.48 -3.39
C SER A 146 -5.65 -23.64 -4.61
N GLY A 147 -5.21 -23.22 -5.80
CA GLY A 147 -5.97 -23.32 -7.05
C GLY A 147 -6.88 -22.11 -7.32
N MET A 148 -6.74 -21.00 -6.60
CA MET A 148 -7.47 -19.78 -6.91
C MET A 148 -6.97 -19.19 -8.24
N SER A 149 -7.89 -18.88 -9.16
CA SER A 149 -7.53 -18.20 -10.42
C SER A 149 -6.98 -16.78 -10.17
N PRO A 150 -6.04 -16.28 -11.00
CA PRO A 150 -5.51 -14.92 -10.89
C PRO A 150 -6.57 -13.82 -10.79
N LEU A 151 -7.65 -13.91 -11.58
CA LEU A 151 -8.74 -12.94 -11.56
C LEU A 151 -9.45 -12.87 -10.20
N LYS A 152 -9.70 -14.03 -9.58
CA LYS A 152 -10.28 -14.11 -8.23
C LYS A 152 -9.30 -13.53 -7.19
N ALA A 153 -8.02 -13.84 -7.29
CA ALA A 153 -7.02 -13.29 -6.39
C ALA A 153 -6.97 -11.75 -6.47
N ILE A 154 -7.05 -11.16 -7.67
CA ILE A 154 -7.11 -9.70 -7.86
C ILE A 154 -8.27 -9.07 -7.11
N PHE A 155 -9.47 -9.66 -7.16
CA PHE A 155 -10.67 -9.03 -6.61
C PHE A 155 -11.01 -9.43 -5.17
N LEU A 156 -10.60 -10.63 -4.72
CA LEU A 156 -10.95 -11.17 -3.40
C LEU A 156 -9.85 -10.97 -2.36
N SER A 157 -8.58 -11.18 -2.71
CA SER A 157 -7.47 -11.05 -1.74
C SER A 157 -7.40 -9.66 -1.09
N PRO A 158 -7.70 -8.56 -1.80
CA PRO A 158 -7.68 -7.22 -1.22
C PRO A 158 -8.71 -6.99 -0.12
N LEU A 159 -9.75 -7.82 0.01
CA LEU A 159 -10.68 -7.74 1.13
C LEU A 159 -9.98 -8.01 2.47
N TYR A 160 -8.95 -8.87 2.48
CA TYR A 160 -8.12 -9.07 3.67
C TYR A 160 -7.32 -7.82 4.04
N PHE A 161 -6.78 -7.13 3.03
CA PHE A 161 -6.06 -5.87 3.21
C PHE A 161 -6.97 -4.75 3.70
N GLY A 162 -8.16 -4.61 3.10
CA GLY A 162 -9.17 -3.66 3.56
C GLY A 162 -9.62 -3.93 4.99
N THR A 163 -9.89 -5.19 5.33
CA THR A 163 -10.29 -5.59 6.70
C THR A 163 -9.21 -5.27 7.72
N ALA A 164 -7.93 -5.37 7.33
CA ALA A 164 -6.82 -5.06 8.21
C ALA A 164 -6.87 -3.60 8.73
N HIS A 165 -7.49 -2.68 7.99
CA HIS A 165 -7.59 -1.26 8.36
C HIS A 165 -8.80 -0.93 9.24
N VAL A 166 -9.75 -1.86 9.40
CA VAL A 166 -10.95 -1.65 10.22
C VAL A 166 -10.59 -1.35 11.68
N HIS A 167 -9.45 -1.85 12.16
CA HIS A 167 -8.96 -1.58 13.50
C HIS A 167 -8.69 -0.09 13.79
N HIS A 168 -8.52 0.76 12.76
CA HIS A 168 -8.39 2.20 12.98
C HIS A 168 -9.68 2.84 13.50
N ALA A 169 -10.85 2.23 13.29
CA ALA A 169 -12.10 2.66 13.91
C ALA A 169 -11.98 2.67 15.45
N TYR A 170 -11.36 1.62 16.00
CA TYR A 170 -11.09 1.52 17.43
C TYR A 170 -10.14 2.62 17.89
N GLU A 171 -9.07 2.93 17.14
CA GLU A 171 -8.17 4.03 17.48
C GLU A 171 -8.89 5.39 17.51
N VAL A 172 -9.81 5.63 16.57
CA VAL A 172 -10.62 6.86 16.55
C VAL A 172 -11.54 6.91 17.76
N CYS A 173 -12.28 5.85 18.06
CA CYS A 173 -13.17 5.81 19.22
C CYS A 173 -12.43 5.93 20.56
N LEU A 174 -11.18 5.48 20.65
CA LEU A 174 -10.36 5.67 21.85
C LEU A 174 -10.01 7.15 22.10
N VAL A 175 -9.66 7.88 21.04
CA VAL A 175 -9.25 9.29 21.13
C VAL A 175 -10.48 10.21 21.20
N GLN A 176 -11.56 9.82 20.52
CA GLN A 176 -12.81 10.58 20.42
C GLN A 176 -14.02 9.66 20.65
N PRO A 177 -14.36 9.34 21.92
CA PRO A 177 -15.44 8.41 22.26
C PRO A 177 -16.80 8.78 21.68
N ASP A 178 -17.09 10.08 21.55
CA ASP A 178 -18.36 10.59 21.03
C ASP A 178 -18.44 10.61 19.49
N ALA A 179 -17.37 10.23 18.79
CA ALA A 179 -17.25 10.31 17.34
C ALA A 179 -17.55 8.98 16.62
N LEU A 180 -18.42 8.14 17.17
CA LEU A 180 -18.69 6.79 16.62
C LEU A 180 -19.10 6.81 15.14
N MET A 181 -20.01 7.69 14.75
CA MET A 181 -20.43 7.81 13.35
C MET A 181 -19.25 8.18 12.43
N PHE A 182 -18.40 9.10 12.86
CA PHE A 182 -17.19 9.47 12.13
C PHE A 182 -16.19 8.31 12.06
N ALA A 183 -15.98 7.57 13.15
CA ALA A 183 -15.12 6.39 13.18
C ALA A 183 -15.61 5.32 12.20
N LEU A 184 -16.92 5.05 12.16
CA LEU A 184 -17.53 4.08 11.25
C LEU A 184 -17.41 4.52 9.78
N LEU A 185 -17.75 5.77 9.46
CA LEU A 185 -17.66 6.29 8.09
C LEU A 185 -16.20 6.34 7.60
N SER A 186 -15.28 6.79 8.45
CA SER A 186 -13.85 6.81 8.17
C SER A 186 -13.31 5.40 7.93
N SER A 187 -13.72 4.42 8.76
CA SER A 187 -13.33 3.02 8.61
C SER A 187 -13.90 2.39 7.35
N LEU A 188 -15.16 2.66 7.01
CA LEU A 188 -15.78 2.19 5.77
C LEU A 188 -15.07 2.78 4.54
N PHE A 189 -14.75 4.08 4.58
CA PHE A 189 -13.98 4.73 3.53
C PHE A 189 -12.58 4.11 3.40
N GLN A 190 -11.86 3.92 4.51
CA GLN A 190 -10.55 3.27 4.49
C GLN A 190 -10.63 1.85 3.95
N PHE A 191 -11.59 1.04 4.39
CA PHE A 191 -11.82 -0.31 3.90
C PHE A 191 -12.03 -0.32 2.38
N ALA A 192 -12.94 0.51 1.88
CA ALA A 192 -13.25 0.57 0.44
C ALA A 192 -12.05 1.06 -0.38
N PHE A 193 -11.40 2.14 0.06
CA PHE A 193 -10.29 2.75 -0.66
C PHE A 193 -9.06 1.83 -0.70
N THR A 194 -8.70 1.22 0.43
CA THR A 194 -7.58 0.27 0.50
C THR A 194 -7.89 -1.03 -0.25
N THR A 195 -9.15 -1.48 -0.29
CA THR A 195 -9.56 -2.62 -1.15
C THR A 195 -9.37 -2.30 -2.63
N ILE A 196 -9.81 -1.12 -3.09
CA ILE A 196 -9.63 -0.67 -4.49
C ILE A 196 -8.15 -0.56 -4.84
N PHE A 197 -7.35 0.07 -3.97
CA PHE A 197 -5.89 0.09 -4.12
C PHE A 197 -5.32 -1.33 -4.17
N GLY A 198 -5.84 -2.23 -3.33
CA GLY A 198 -5.41 -3.61 -3.30
C GLY A 198 -5.71 -4.37 -4.59
N TRP A 199 -6.81 -4.09 -5.28
CA TRP A 199 -7.05 -4.63 -6.63
C TRP A 199 -5.92 -4.24 -7.58
N TYR A 200 -5.52 -2.97 -7.57
CA TYR A 200 -4.44 -2.47 -8.40
C TYR A 200 -3.08 -3.08 -8.02
N ALA A 201 -2.73 -3.15 -6.74
CA ALA A 201 -1.48 -3.71 -6.27
C ALA A 201 -1.38 -5.22 -6.53
N THR A 202 -2.46 -5.99 -6.33
CA THR A 202 -2.50 -7.41 -6.68
C THR A 202 -2.44 -7.61 -8.19
N PHE A 203 -3.11 -6.76 -8.98
CA PHE A 203 -2.95 -6.75 -10.44
C PHE A 203 -1.48 -6.54 -10.81
N LEU A 204 -0.80 -5.51 -10.27
CA LEU A 204 0.61 -5.26 -10.54
C LEU A 204 1.45 -6.48 -10.17
N PHE A 205 1.29 -7.03 -8.96
CA PHE A 205 2.04 -8.19 -8.49
C PHE A 205 1.96 -9.38 -9.45
N LEU A 206 0.75 -9.74 -9.90
CA LEU A 206 0.54 -10.86 -10.83
C LEU A 206 1.00 -10.52 -12.24
N ARG A 207 0.70 -9.30 -12.71
CA ARG A 207 1.01 -8.84 -14.06
C ARG A 207 2.50 -8.69 -14.31
N THR A 208 3.27 -8.32 -13.27
CA THR A 208 4.72 -8.10 -13.36
C THR A 208 5.52 -9.27 -12.84
N GLY A 209 4.91 -10.13 -12.01
CA GLY A 209 5.57 -11.25 -11.34
C GLY A 209 6.62 -10.81 -10.32
N SER A 210 6.47 -9.62 -9.71
CA SER A 210 7.46 -9.08 -8.78
C SER A 210 6.86 -8.22 -7.66
N PHE A 211 7.46 -8.35 -6.48
CA PHE A 211 7.13 -7.60 -5.26
C PHE A 211 7.39 -6.09 -5.38
N TRP A 212 8.40 -5.69 -6.15
CA TRP A 212 8.89 -4.30 -6.13
C TRP A 212 7.92 -3.33 -6.80
N GLN A 213 7.15 -3.77 -7.79
CA GLN A 213 6.20 -2.89 -8.46
C GLN A 213 5.06 -2.42 -7.56
N PRO A 214 4.29 -3.32 -6.90
CA PRO A 214 3.26 -2.87 -5.97
C PRO A 214 3.85 -2.10 -4.78
N PHE A 215 5.04 -2.45 -4.26
CA PHE A 215 5.71 -1.68 -3.20
C PHE A 215 5.97 -0.22 -3.60
N ILE A 216 6.55 0.00 -4.79
CA ILE A 216 6.84 1.36 -5.27
C ILE A 216 5.55 2.13 -5.55
N ALA A 217 4.54 1.48 -6.14
CA ALA A 217 3.24 2.10 -6.37
C ALA A 217 2.56 2.50 -5.05
N HIS A 218 2.63 1.63 -4.03
CA HIS A 218 2.11 1.91 -2.69
C HIS A 218 2.81 3.12 -2.06
N ALA A 219 4.15 3.12 -2.00
CA ALA A 219 4.90 4.24 -1.45
C ALA A 219 4.57 5.56 -2.16
N PHE A 220 4.43 5.53 -3.49
CA PHE A 220 4.00 6.68 -4.27
C PHE A 220 2.57 7.15 -3.90
N CYS A 221 1.61 6.23 -3.78
CA CYS A 221 0.25 6.56 -3.33
C CYS A 221 0.26 7.19 -1.93
N ASN A 222 1.08 6.71 -1.01
CA ASN A 222 1.21 7.28 0.33
C ASN A 222 1.80 8.70 0.32
N ILE A 223 2.75 8.97 -0.58
CA ILE A 223 3.32 10.33 -0.78
C ILE A 223 2.26 11.30 -1.34
N MET A 224 1.35 10.79 -2.17
CA MET A 224 0.30 11.60 -2.79
C MET A 224 -0.93 11.78 -1.92
N GLY A 225 -1.25 10.79 -1.09
CA GLY A 225 -2.48 10.75 -0.30
C GLY A 225 -3.71 10.56 -1.17
N VAL A 226 -4.89 10.66 -0.55
CA VAL A 226 -6.17 10.55 -1.25
C VAL A 226 -6.39 11.78 -2.15
N PRO A 227 -6.75 11.62 -3.43
CA PRO A 227 -7.13 12.74 -4.28
C PRO A 227 -8.27 13.59 -3.69
N LYS A 228 -8.19 14.90 -3.85
CA LYS A 228 -9.15 15.85 -3.28
C LYS A 228 -10.37 15.99 -4.19
N PHE A 229 -11.42 15.21 -3.94
CA PHE A 229 -12.66 15.31 -4.71
C PHE A 229 -13.49 16.52 -4.28
N GLY A 230 -13.73 17.47 -5.19
CA GLY A 230 -14.60 18.62 -4.95
C GLY A 230 -14.09 19.62 -3.91
N ALA A 231 -12.83 19.51 -3.48
CA ALA A 231 -12.23 20.45 -2.54
C ALA A 231 -11.80 21.74 -3.25
N LYS A 232 -11.87 22.87 -2.53
CA LYS A 232 -11.21 24.10 -2.98
C LYS A 232 -9.70 23.92 -2.89
N LEU A 233 -9.02 24.24 -3.98
CA LEU A 233 -7.57 24.36 -4.01
C LEU A 233 -7.17 25.81 -3.72
N ASP A 234 -6.03 25.98 -3.05
CA ASP A 234 -5.47 27.30 -2.82
C ASP A 234 -5.01 27.90 -4.16
N GLY A 235 -5.49 29.11 -4.46
CA GLY A 235 -5.14 29.85 -5.67
C GLY A 235 -6.33 30.17 -6.58
N PRO A 236 -6.07 30.48 -7.87
CA PRO A 236 -7.10 30.85 -8.82
C PRO A 236 -8.13 29.74 -9.04
N ARG A 237 -9.39 30.11 -9.30
CA ARG A 237 -10.49 29.16 -9.56
C ARG A 237 -10.19 28.14 -10.67
N TRP A 238 -9.38 28.52 -11.66
CA TRP A 238 -9.02 27.61 -12.76
C TRP A 238 -8.16 26.43 -12.30
N TYR A 239 -7.43 26.52 -11.18
CA TYR A 239 -6.69 25.38 -10.61
C TYR A 239 -7.63 24.21 -10.29
N MET A 240 -8.80 24.50 -9.72
CA MET A 240 -9.81 23.49 -9.40
C MET A 240 -10.34 22.82 -10.69
N HIS A 241 -10.62 23.60 -11.73
CA HIS A 241 -11.10 23.06 -13.01
C HIS A 241 -10.03 22.21 -13.70
N ALA A 242 -8.78 22.70 -13.74
CA ALA A 242 -7.65 21.95 -14.29
C ALA A 242 -7.37 20.66 -13.51
N TYR A 243 -7.41 20.71 -12.18
CA TYR A 243 -7.24 19.54 -11.32
C TYR A 243 -8.30 18.47 -11.58
N ASN A 244 -9.58 18.86 -11.61
CA ASN A 244 -10.68 17.92 -11.88
C ASN A 244 -10.58 17.32 -13.29
N LEU A 245 -10.20 18.12 -14.29
CA LEU A 245 -9.93 17.62 -15.65
C LEU A 245 -8.80 16.58 -15.63
N LEU A 246 -7.71 16.88 -14.91
CA LEU A 246 -6.56 15.98 -14.77
C LEU A 246 -6.90 14.67 -14.05
N LEU A 247 -7.78 14.70 -13.03
CA LEU A 247 -8.28 13.47 -12.38
C LEU A 247 -9.02 12.56 -13.37
N VAL A 248 -9.93 13.13 -14.15
CA VAL A 248 -10.73 12.39 -15.12
C VAL A 248 -9.85 11.89 -16.26
N SER A 249 -9.05 12.76 -16.88
CA SER A 249 -8.16 12.37 -17.97
C SER A 249 -7.09 11.37 -17.52
N GLY A 250 -6.56 11.53 -16.30
CA GLY A 250 -5.60 10.61 -15.70
C GLY A 250 -6.18 9.21 -15.48
N THR A 251 -7.44 9.13 -15.02
CA THR A 251 -8.14 7.85 -14.85
C THR A 251 -8.40 7.16 -16.19
N ILE A 252 -8.85 7.91 -17.21
CA ILE A 252 -9.06 7.38 -18.57
C ILE A 252 -7.73 6.87 -19.16
N ALA A 253 -6.67 7.69 -19.06
CA ALA A 253 -5.34 7.34 -19.55
C ALA A 253 -4.76 6.13 -18.80
N PHE A 254 -4.95 6.05 -17.48
CA PHE A 254 -4.59 4.88 -16.68
C PHE A 254 -5.27 3.62 -17.22
N GLY A 255 -6.58 3.63 -17.46
CA GLY A 255 -7.30 2.49 -18.01
C GLY A 255 -6.77 2.06 -19.38
N ALA A 256 -6.50 3.01 -20.28
CA ALA A 256 -5.96 2.74 -21.62
C ALA A 256 -4.51 2.22 -21.60
N LEU A 257 -3.70 2.71 -20.64
CA LEU A 257 -2.26 2.43 -20.58
C LEU A 257 -1.87 1.36 -19.56
N LEU A 258 -2.81 0.87 -18.75
CA LEU A 258 -2.55 -0.11 -17.70
C LEU A 258 -1.84 -1.35 -18.25
N PHE A 259 -2.42 -2.02 -19.26
CA PHE A 259 -1.84 -3.22 -19.86
C PHE A 259 -0.51 -2.99 -20.62
N PRO A 260 -0.39 -1.98 -21.51
CA PRO A 260 0.86 -1.77 -22.23
C PRO A 260 2.01 -1.31 -21.32
N LEU A 261 1.75 -0.50 -20.29
CA LEU A 261 2.79 -0.02 -19.38
C LEU A 261 3.20 -1.03 -18.30
N THR A 262 2.38 -2.05 -18.03
CA THR A 262 2.69 -3.09 -17.03
C THR A 262 3.16 -4.42 -17.64
N LYS A 263 3.23 -4.53 -18.97
CA LYS A 263 3.72 -5.74 -19.65
C LYS A 263 5.16 -6.04 -19.28
N THR A 264 5.43 -7.14 -18.57
CA THR A 264 6.77 -7.67 -18.32
C THR A 264 6.87 -9.11 -18.83
N PRO A 265 8.09 -9.67 -18.98
CA PRO A 265 8.29 -11.07 -19.35
C PRO A 265 7.82 -12.07 -18.28
N ASN A 266 7.70 -11.63 -17.02
CA ASN A 266 7.45 -12.49 -15.85
C ASN A 266 5.97 -12.54 -15.43
N ALA A 267 5.06 -12.10 -16.32
CA ALA A 267 3.64 -12.06 -16.06
C ALA A 267 3.02 -13.44 -15.85
N ILE A 268 2.01 -13.53 -14.98
CA ILE A 268 1.20 -14.73 -14.70
C ILE A 268 -0.18 -14.58 -15.33
#